data_AF-A0A522NW29-F1
#
_entry.id   AF-A0A522NW29-F1
#
_cell.length_a   1.000
_cell.length_b   1.000
_cell.length_c   1.000
_cell.angle_alpha   90.00
_cell.angle_beta   90.00
_cell.angle_gamma   90.00
#
_symmetry.space_group_name_H-M   'P 1'
#
loop_
_entity.id
_entity.type
_entity.pdbx_description
1 polymer ?
#
loop_
_entity_poly.entity_id
_entity_poly.type
_entity_poly.pdbx_seq_one_letter_code
_entity_poly.pdbx_strand_id
1 'polypeptide(L)'
;MVDLNAQQLVRLLNDVQQLLASLPQAEYTWSPSLTAVAAEHRVSARNLVHYWAVRQNDLRDLQSRLAVFGLSSLGRSEAHVQATLSLVRSAIWAMLGGQWQPPRPPAVRIEDSSQLLRRRTVDVLGPAPAGRVTRIMVTLPSQAAENPDMVRGLVKRGMNVARINCAHDDAPAWRAMAENVRRATASTGRTCLIAMDLAGPKLRTGPLEPGPQVVKLHPRKDLLGRVSAPAHARLVSASDPASHSPTGLACIPVSGQWLGRRHDGDVLQLDDSRGSDRQLILHTAQTSTAGLGFVIEAAETTYLSTGTVLRVHGCDDPVEVGELPPAQQSLMLHRGDTLELTRSDAAAPVATDGVARIGCTLPEIFDHARTGETVLFDDGRISGQIIATSPDQITIRVEHAAEQGSKLRADKGINVPDTVLPISARTSKDLADLSVVAELADLVEMSFVRNSTDVEHLVAHLDRLGADHLGVILKIETRQAFEQLPQLLLTAMRRQRVGVMIARGDLAVECGYYRLAELQEEILWLCEAAHLPVIWATQVLEQLAKKGNPSRAEISDAAMSERAECVMLNKGPYIDEAVVALDAILRRMAQHQYKTNTLLPPLGSWHPT
;
A
#
# COMPACT_ATOMS: atom_id res chain seq x y z
N MET A 1 -32.09 -53.95 5.98
CA MET A 1 -31.66 -52.54 5.93
C MET A 1 -30.55 -52.43 4.90
N VAL A 2 -30.67 -51.53 3.93
CA VAL A 2 -29.50 -51.16 3.10
C VAL A 2 -28.58 -50.35 3.98
N ASP A 3 -27.26 -50.59 3.90
CA ASP A 3 -26.30 -49.87 4.73
C ASP A 3 -26.31 -48.36 4.38
N LEU A 4 -26.72 -47.56 5.36
CA LEU A 4 -26.81 -46.11 5.27
C LEU A 4 -25.43 -45.48 4.99
N ASN A 5 -24.35 -46.08 5.49
CA ASN A 5 -22.99 -45.60 5.26
C ASN A 5 -22.58 -45.85 3.80
N ALA A 6 -22.85 -47.03 3.26
CA ALA A 6 -22.63 -47.34 1.85
C ALA A 6 -23.42 -46.40 0.92
N GLN A 7 -24.68 -46.07 1.27
CA GLN A 7 -25.46 -45.08 0.50
C GLN A 7 -24.84 -43.67 0.53
N GLN A 8 -24.32 -43.22 1.68
CA GLN A 8 -23.64 -41.93 1.79
C GLN A 8 -22.31 -41.91 1.01
N LEU A 9 -21.52 -42.99 1.08
CA LEU A 9 -20.29 -43.15 0.31
C LEU A 9 -20.55 -43.15 -1.20
N VAL A 10 -21.62 -43.77 -1.69
CA VAL A 10 -22.01 -43.69 -3.12
C VAL A 10 -22.35 -42.26 -3.53
N ARG A 11 -23.06 -41.48 -2.68
CA ARG A 11 -23.34 -40.06 -2.97
C ARG A 11 -22.05 -39.25 -3.02
N LEU A 12 -21.18 -39.40 -2.02
CA LEU A 12 -19.85 -38.77 -1.99
C LEU A 12 -19.00 -39.11 -3.22
N LEU A 13 -19.05 -40.37 -3.68
CA LEU A 13 -18.35 -40.80 -4.88
C LEU A 13 -18.85 -40.05 -6.11
N ASN A 14 -20.18 -39.96 -6.27
CA ASN A 14 -20.81 -39.26 -7.40
C ASN A 14 -20.47 -37.76 -7.38
N ASP A 15 -20.55 -37.09 -6.22
CA ASP A 15 -20.23 -35.67 -6.07
C ASP A 15 -18.77 -35.39 -6.47
N VAL A 16 -17.82 -36.20 -5.99
CA VAL A 16 -16.39 -36.07 -6.31
C VAL A 16 -16.11 -36.44 -7.78
N GLN A 17 -16.83 -37.41 -8.35
CA GLN A 17 -16.75 -37.72 -9.78
C GLN A 17 -17.29 -36.58 -10.65
N GLN A 18 -18.36 -35.90 -10.24
CA GLN A 18 -18.89 -34.72 -10.94
C GLN A 18 -17.89 -33.56 -10.92
N LEU A 19 -17.23 -33.30 -9.78
CA LEU A 19 -16.15 -32.31 -9.70
C LEU A 19 -14.93 -32.70 -10.57
N LEU A 20 -14.58 -33.99 -10.66
CA LEU A 20 -13.53 -34.45 -11.57
C LEU A 20 -13.92 -34.33 -13.06
N ALA A 21 -15.20 -34.50 -13.38
CA ALA A 21 -15.72 -34.43 -14.74
C ALA A 21 -15.83 -32.98 -15.26
N SER A 22 -15.89 -31.97 -14.38
CA SER A 22 -15.89 -30.55 -14.80
C SER A 22 -14.49 -30.04 -15.20
N LEU A 23 -13.41 -30.67 -14.70
CA LEU A 23 -12.04 -30.20 -14.93
C LEU A 23 -11.64 -30.12 -16.42
N PRO A 24 -11.90 -31.15 -17.27
CA PRO A 24 -11.58 -31.07 -18.69
C PRO A 24 -12.41 -30.04 -19.45
N GLN A 25 -13.66 -29.82 -19.04
CA GLN A 25 -14.51 -28.79 -19.63
C GLN A 25 -13.98 -27.38 -19.31
N ALA A 26 -13.48 -27.16 -18.10
CA ALA A 26 -12.80 -25.92 -17.73
C ALA A 26 -11.50 -25.73 -18.52
N GLU A 27 -10.67 -26.77 -18.67
CA GLU A 27 -9.48 -26.72 -19.54
C GLU A 27 -9.83 -26.34 -21.00
N TYR A 28 -10.93 -26.87 -21.53
CA TYR A 28 -11.42 -26.51 -22.86
C TYR A 28 -11.85 -25.04 -22.94
N THR A 29 -12.69 -24.59 -22.01
CA THR A 29 -13.17 -23.18 -21.93
C THR A 29 -12.01 -22.18 -21.85
N TRP A 30 -10.97 -22.49 -21.06
CA TRP A 30 -9.81 -21.62 -20.86
C TRP A 30 -8.65 -21.92 -21.82
N SER A 31 -8.83 -22.80 -22.81
CA SER A 31 -7.75 -23.27 -23.71
C SER A 31 -6.99 -22.17 -24.46
N PRO A 32 -7.58 -21.03 -24.90
CA PRO A 32 -6.82 -19.95 -25.52
C PRO A 32 -5.82 -19.33 -24.54
N SER A 33 -6.26 -19.02 -23.31
CA SER A 33 -5.43 -18.47 -22.25
C SER A 33 -4.36 -19.48 -21.80
N LEU A 34 -4.71 -20.75 -21.62
CA LEU A 34 -3.77 -21.82 -21.24
C LEU A 34 -2.66 -22.07 -22.27
N THR A 35 -2.96 -21.90 -23.56
CA THR A 35 -1.98 -22.12 -24.65
C THR A 35 -0.94 -20.99 -24.70
N ALA A 36 -1.32 -19.76 -24.36
CA ALA A 36 -0.42 -18.60 -24.34
C ALA A 36 0.54 -18.58 -23.14
N VAL A 37 0.25 -19.32 -22.07
CA VAL A 37 1.06 -19.38 -20.84
C VAL A 37 2.45 -19.99 -21.08
N ALA A 38 3.47 -19.40 -20.44
CA ALA A 38 4.85 -19.86 -20.50
C ALA A 38 5.01 -21.31 -19.99
N ALA A 39 5.97 -22.05 -20.53
CA ALA A 39 6.05 -23.50 -20.37
C ALA A 39 6.11 -23.96 -18.88
N GLU A 40 6.90 -23.25 -18.08
CA GLU A 40 7.09 -23.37 -16.63
C GLU A 40 5.84 -23.07 -15.79
N HIS A 41 4.85 -22.39 -16.37
CA HIS A 41 3.60 -22.00 -15.71
C HIS A 41 2.42 -22.90 -16.08
N ARG A 42 2.48 -23.66 -17.20
CA ARG A 42 1.36 -24.46 -17.73
C ARG A 42 0.68 -25.37 -16.72
N VAL A 43 1.45 -26.10 -15.90
CA VAL A 43 0.88 -27.02 -14.89
C VAL A 43 0.09 -26.29 -13.81
N SER A 44 0.56 -25.10 -13.40
CA SER A 44 -0.13 -24.29 -12.39
C SER A 44 -1.28 -23.48 -12.97
N ALA A 45 -1.18 -23.03 -14.23
CA ALA A 45 -2.28 -22.41 -14.96
C ALA A 45 -3.45 -23.39 -15.14
N ARG A 46 -3.15 -24.66 -15.44
CA ARG A 46 -4.14 -25.74 -15.45
C ARG A 46 -4.77 -25.95 -14.07
N ASN A 47 -3.97 -25.98 -13.00
CA ASN A 47 -4.48 -26.13 -11.63
C ASN A 47 -5.33 -24.92 -11.17
N LEU A 48 -4.97 -23.70 -11.57
CA LEU A 48 -5.79 -22.49 -11.36
C LEU A 48 -7.17 -22.64 -12.01
N VAL A 49 -7.22 -23.10 -13.27
CA VAL A 49 -8.49 -23.36 -13.98
C VAL A 49 -9.30 -24.47 -13.33
N HIS A 50 -8.64 -25.53 -12.82
CA HIS A 50 -9.31 -26.57 -12.02
C HIS A 50 -9.90 -26.02 -10.73
N TYR A 51 -9.16 -25.17 -10.02
CA TYR A 51 -9.61 -24.54 -8.78
C TYR A 51 -10.80 -23.62 -9.01
N TRP A 52 -10.73 -22.76 -10.04
CA TRP A 52 -11.84 -21.92 -10.48
C TRP A 52 -13.10 -22.74 -10.75
N ALA A 53 -12.97 -23.86 -11.49
CA ALA A 53 -14.09 -24.72 -11.86
C ALA A 53 -14.75 -25.41 -10.65
N VAL A 54 -13.94 -25.90 -9.70
CA VAL A 54 -14.45 -26.52 -8.48
C VAL A 54 -15.14 -25.48 -7.59
N ARG A 55 -14.57 -24.28 -7.46
CA ARG A 55 -15.12 -23.16 -6.67
C ARG A 55 -16.37 -22.49 -7.28
N GLN A 56 -16.81 -22.88 -8.49
CA GLN A 56 -18.16 -22.53 -8.99
C GLN A 56 -19.29 -23.28 -8.26
N ASN A 57 -18.98 -24.20 -7.35
CA ASN A 57 -19.94 -25.00 -6.60
C ASN A 57 -19.83 -24.67 -5.10
N ASP A 58 -20.95 -24.67 -4.38
CA ASP A 58 -20.92 -24.64 -2.91
C ASP A 58 -20.47 -26.00 -2.37
N LEU A 59 -19.26 -26.03 -1.82
CA LEU A 59 -18.66 -27.28 -1.35
C LEU A 59 -19.05 -27.61 0.10
N ARG A 60 -19.63 -26.69 0.88
CA ARG A 60 -19.68 -26.79 2.36
C ARG A 60 -20.36 -28.05 2.88
N ASP A 61 -21.43 -28.48 2.23
CA ASP A 61 -22.10 -29.75 2.52
C ASP A 61 -21.20 -30.97 2.19
N LEU A 62 -20.61 -31.00 0.99
CA LEU A 62 -19.67 -32.06 0.57
C LEU A 62 -18.46 -32.14 1.52
N GLN A 63 -17.88 -31.01 1.92
CA GLN A 63 -16.75 -30.96 2.86
C GLN A 63 -17.13 -31.57 4.22
N SER A 64 -18.31 -31.23 4.72
CA SER A 64 -18.83 -31.74 5.98
C SER A 64 -19.06 -33.25 5.92
N ARG A 65 -19.67 -33.75 4.82
CA ARG A 65 -19.90 -35.18 4.61
C ARG A 65 -18.61 -35.97 4.40
N LEU A 66 -17.60 -35.42 3.71
CA LEU A 66 -16.28 -36.05 3.57
C LEU A 66 -15.57 -36.20 4.92
N ALA A 67 -15.61 -35.17 5.77
CA ALA A 67 -14.96 -35.17 7.07
C ALA A 67 -15.50 -36.27 8.02
N VAL A 68 -16.80 -36.60 7.96
CA VAL A 68 -17.42 -37.70 8.73
C VAL A 68 -16.75 -39.05 8.46
N PHE A 69 -16.26 -39.28 7.24
CA PHE A 69 -15.55 -40.50 6.85
C PHE A 69 -14.02 -40.41 7.02
N GLY A 70 -13.51 -39.35 7.66
CA GLY A 70 -12.06 -39.11 7.80
C GLY A 70 -11.35 -38.76 6.50
N LEU A 71 -12.10 -38.43 5.44
CA LEU A 71 -11.55 -38.05 4.14
C LEU A 71 -11.14 -36.58 4.13
N SER A 72 -10.30 -36.19 3.17
CA SER A 72 -9.93 -34.78 2.97
C SER A 72 -11.18 -33.94 2.71
N SER A 73 -11.39 -32.91 3.53
CA SER A 73 -12.45 -31.92 3.37
C SER A 73 -12.19 -30.90 2.25
N LEU A 74 -11.23 -31.16 1.35
CA LEU A 74 -10.84 -30.31 0.21
C LEU A 74 -10.33 -28.89 0.56
N GLY A 75 -10.44 -28.41 1.80
CA GLY A 75 -10.03 -27.06 2.23
C GLY A 75 -8.52 -26.81 2.31
N ARG A 76 -7.73 -27.64 1.62
CA ARG A 76 -6.28 -27.56 1.42
C ARG A 76 -5.89 -28.11 0.03
N SER A 77 -6.81 -28.04 -0.94
CA SER A 77 -6.62 -28.59 -2.29
C SER A 77 -6.25 -27.53 -3.34
N GLU A 78 -6.17 -26.26 -2.97
CA GLU A 78 -5.98 -25.09 -3.85
C GLU A 78 -4.84 -25.35 -4.85
N ALA A 79 -3.68 -25.78 -4.35
CA ALA A 79 -2.48 -26.00 -5.15
C ALA A 79 -2.42 -27.34 -5.91
N HIS A 80 -3.39 -28.25 -5.73
CA HIS A 80 -3.34 -29.59 -6.34
C HIS A 80 -4.73 -30.25 -6.44
N VAL A 81 -5.67 -29.53 -7.06
CA VAL A 81 -7.11 -29.84 -7.06
C VAL A 81 -7.40 -31.23 -7.61
N GLN A 82 -6.89 -31.53 -8.81
CA GLN A 82 -7.07 -32.82 -9.47
C GLN A 82 -6.49 -33.98 -8.65
N ALA A 83 -5.36 -33.76 -7.96
CA ALA A 83 -4.69 -34.76 -7.13
C ALA A 83 -5.57 -35.15 -5.95
N THR A 84 -6.03 -34.16 -5.17
CA THR A 84 -6.88 -34.37 -3.99
C THR A 84 -8.18 -35.07 -4.37
N LEU A 85 -8.90 -34.57 -5.38
CA LEU A 85 -10.17 -35.16 -5.82
C LEU A 85 -9.99 -36.61 -6.30
N SER A 86 -8.91 -36.90 -7.03
CA SER A 86 -8.63 -38.26 -7.52
C SER A 86 -8.30 -39.23 -6.39
N LEU A 87 -7.56 -38.79 -5.37
CA LEU A 87 -7.24 -39.59 -4.17
C LEU A 87 -8.48 -39.82 -3.31
N VAL A 88 -9.31 -38.78 -3.09
CA VAL A 88 -10.58 -38.90 -2.34
C VAL A 88 -11.53 -39.88 -3.04
N ARG A 89 -11.67 -39.80 -4.38
CA ARG A 89 -12.45 -40.76 -5.16
C ARG A 89 -11.94 -42.20 -4.97
N SER A 90 -10.62 -42.41 -5.04
CA SER A 90 -10.01 -43.74 -4.86
C SER A 90 -10.18 -44.27 -3.43
N ALA A 91 -10.19 -43.39 -2.42
CA ALA A 91 -10.45 -43.76 -1.03
C ALA A 91 -11.91 -44.19 -0.83
N ILE A 92 -12.87 -43.39 -1.32
CA ILE A 92 -14.31 -43.73 -1.26
C ILE A 92 -14.59 -45.06 -1.97
N TRP A 93 -13.97 -45.30 -3.14
CA TRP A 93 -14.09 -46.57 -3.86
C TRP A 93 -13.57 -47.77 -3.05
N ALA A 94 -12.46 -47.61 -2.34
CA ALA A 94 -11.93 -48.64 -1.44
C ALA A 94 -12.85 -48.88 -0.22
N MET A 95 -13.43 -47.82 0.35
CA MET A 95 -14.39 -47.92 1.46
C MET A 95 -15.70 -48.61 1.06
N LEU A 96 -16.08 -48.57 -0.23
CA LEU A 96 -17.21 -49.30 -0.80
C LEU A 96 -16.91 -50.78 -1.10
N GLY A 97 -15.76 -51.31 -0.66
CA GLY A 97 -15.34 -52.70 -0.90
C GLY A 97 -14.65 -52.93 -2.24
N GLY A 98 -14.38 -51.87 -3.02
CA GLY A 98 -13.50 -51.95 -4.17
C GLY A 98 -12.03 -52.13 -3.76
N GLN A 99 -11.19 -52.59 -4.68
CA GLN A 99 -9.74 -52.49 -4.48
C GLN A 99 -9.28 -51.04 -4.64
N TRP A 100 -8.32 -50.59 -3.83
CA TRP A 100 -7.70 -49.28 -4.00
C TRP A 100 -7.08 -49.14 -5.39
N GLN A 101 -7.55 -48.16 -6.15
CA GLN A 101 -7.01 -47.83 -7.47
C GLN A 101 -6.13 -46.59 -7.35
N PRO A 102 -4.79 -46.69 -7.43
CA PRO A 102 -3.94 -45.51 -7.42
C PRO A 102 -4.32 -44.60 -8.60
N PRO A 103 -4.56 -43.29 -8.37
CA PRO A 103 -4.96 -42.40 -9.44
C PRO A 103 -3.84 -42.22 -10.46
N ARG A 104 -4.20 -41.91 -11.71
CA ARG A 104 -3.22 -41.50 -12.73
C ARG A 104 -2.48 -40.24 -12.24
N PRO A 105 -1.18 -40.08 -12.54
CA PRO A 105 -0.43 -38.89 -12.16
C PRO A 105 -1.14 -37.59 -12.59
N PRO A 106 -1.46 -36.69 -11.64
CA PRO A 106 -2.05 -35.38 -11.94
C PRO A 106 -0.99 -34.44 -12.53
N ALA A 107 -1.42 -33.30 -13.08
CA ALA A 107 -0.50 -32.28 -13.58
C ALA A 107 0.38 -31.63 -12.49
N VAL A 108 -0.14 -31.60 -11.25
CA VAL A 108 0.58 -31.17 -10.04
C VAL A 108 0.31 -32.21 -8.95
N ARG A 109 1.37 -32.80 -8.38
CA ARG A 109 1.29 -33.71 -7.23
C ARG A 109 1.21 -32.93 -5.92
N ILE A 110 0.70 -33.57 -4.87
CA ILE A 110 0.59 -32.96 -3.54
C ILE A 110 1.98 -32.61 -2.99
N GLU A 111 2.96 -33.49 -3.19
CA GLU A 111 4.34 -33.29 -2.73
C GLU A 111 5.09 -32.16 -3.47
N ASP A 112 4.70 -31.87 -4.71
CA ASP A 112 5.40 -30.95 -5.61
C ASP A 112 4.91 -29.50 -5.49
N SER A 113 3.65 -29.29 -5.08
CA SER A 113 3.00 -27.96 -5.08
C SER A 113 3.76 -26.92 -4.25
N SER A 114 4.13 -27.26 -3.01
CA SER A 114 4.91 -26.39 -2.13
C SER A 114 6.27 -26.00 -2.71
N GLN A 115 6.87 -26.89 -3.53
CA GLN A 115 8.14 -26.63 -4.20
C GLN A 115 7.97 -25.70 -5.40
N LEU A 116 6.89 -25.85 -6.18
CA LEU A 116 6.56 -24.94 -7.28
C LEU A 116 6.40 -23.50 -6.79
N LEU A 117 5.59 -23.30 -5.74
CA LEU A 117 5.40 -21.97 -5.14
C LEU A 117 6.73 -21.46 -4.57
N ARG A 118 7.41 -22.23 -3.72
CA ARG A 118 8.69 -21.84 -3.11
C ARG A 118 9.74 -21.44 -4.14
N ARG A 119 9.86 -22.17 -5.25
CA ARG A 119 10.79 -21.85 -6.35
C ARG A 119 10.46 -20.50 -6.95
N ARG A 120 9.21 -20.27 -7.36
CA ARG A 120 8.77 -18.99 -7.94
C ARG A 120 8.88 -17.83 -6.96
N THR A 121 8.65 -18.08 -5.67
CA THR A 121 8.94 -17.09 -4.63
C THR A 121 10.41 -16.68 -4.60
N VAL A 122 11.34 -17.64 -4.77
CA VAL A 122 12.78 -17.32 -4.86
C VAL A 122 13.10 -16.60 -6.16
N ASP A 123 12.53 -17.05 -7.28
CA ASP A 123 12.76 -16.47 -8.60
C ASP A 123 12.24 -15.01 -8.68
N VAL A 124 11.16 -14.66 -7.96
CA VAL A 124 10.58 -13.30 -7.94
C VAL A 124 11.09 -12.47 -6.77
N LEU A 125 10.91 -12.94 -5.53
CA LEU A 125 11.14 -12.17 -4.29
C LEU A 125 12.49 -12.48 -3.62
N GLY A 126 13.38 -13.20 -4.29
CA GLY A 126 14.71 -13.55 -3.77
C GLY A 126 14.67 -14.65 -2.70
N PRO A 127 15.83 -15.08 -2.17
CA PRO A 127 15.92 -16.19 -1.21
C PRO A 127 15.14 -15.92 0.09
N ALA A 128 14.74 -17.00 0.77
CA ALA A 128 14.12 -16.88 2.09
C ALA A 128 15.17 -16.41 3.12
N PRO A 129 14.86 -15.42 3.98
CA PRO A 129 15.80 -14.92 4.97
C PRO A 129 15.99 -15.90 6.14
N ALA A 130 17.10 -15.78 6.86
CA ALA A 130 17.41 -16.68 7.97
C ALA A 130 16.34 -16.60 9.09
N GLY A 131 15.60 -17.70 9.31
CA GLY A 131 14.65 -17.88 10.41
C GLY A 131 13.19 -17.49 10.15
N ARG A 132 12.81 -17.12 8.92
CA ARG A 132 11.39 -17.01 8.48
C ARG A 132 11.26 -17.29 6.99
N VAL A 133 10.09 -17.70 6.52
CA VAL A 133 9.83 -17.91 5.08
C VAL A 133 9.39 -16.63 4.37
N THR A 134 8.51 -15.84 5.00
CA THR A 134 7.99 -14.57 4.48
C THR A 134 9.08 -13.51 4.39
N ARG A 135 9.10 -12.71 3.31
CA ARG A 135 10.01 -11.57 3.08
C ARG A 135 9.39 -10.28 3.67
N ILE A 136 10.22 -9.27 3.94
CA ILE A 136 9.76 -7.91 4.29
C ILE A 136 10.11 -6.96 3.16
N MET A 137 9.08 -6.30 2.62
CA MET A 137 9.22 -5.17 1.71
C MET A 137 9.05 -3.87 2.49
N VAL A 138 9.87 -2.86 2.22
CA VAL A 138 9.76 -1.53 2.85
C VAL A 138 9.71 -0.46 1.78
N THR A 139 8.71 0.41 1.86
CA THR A 139 8.65 1.62 1.04
C THR A 139 9.71 2.61 1.49
N LEU A 140 10.62 2.98 0.61
CA LEU A 140 11.66 3.97 0.91
C LEU A 140 11.07 5.40 0.98
N PRO A 141 11.49 6.22 1.95
CA PRO A 141 11.22 7.65 1.96
C PRO A 141 12.21 8.41 1.06
N SER A 142 11.89 9.65 0.66
CA SER A 142 12.73 10.48 -0.21
C SER A 142 14.15 10.66 0.34
N GLN A 143 14.30 10.75 1.67
CA GLN A 143 15.60 10.82 2.36
C GLN A 143 16.51 9.59 2.10
N ALA A 144 15.98 8.47 1.63
CA ALA A 144 16.77 7.29 1.27
C ALA A 144 17.66 7.50 0.03
N ALA A 145 17.45 8.56 -0.76
CA ALA A 145 18.37 8.97 -1.81
C ALA A 145 19.68 9.55 -1.22
N GLU A 146 19.56 10.37 -0.18
CA GLU A 146 20.66 11.13 0.42
C GLU A 146 21.28 10.46 1.64
N ASN A 147 20.62 9.46 2.24
CA ASN A 147 21.05 8.79 3.47
C ASN A 147 21.33 7.28 3.24
N PRO A 148 22.55 6.90 2.81
CA PRO A 148 22.95 5.50 2.63
C PRO A 148 22.91 4.70 3.94
N ASP A 149 23.13 5.37 5.08
CA ASP A 149 23.18 4.77 6.41
C ASP A 149 21.80 4.27 6.87
N MET A 150 20.73 5.01 6.56
CA MET A 150 19.34 4.61 6.75
C MET A 150 19.03 3.32 5.98
N VAL A 151 19.35 3.28 4.67
CA VAL A 151 19.08 2.11 3.82
C VAL A 151 19.87 0.89 4.31
N ARG A 152 21.15 1.08 4.68
CA ARG A 152 21.97 0.03 5.32
C ARG A 152 21.36 -0.44 6.65
N GLY A 153 20.79 0.46 7.44
CA GLY A 153 20.06 0.14 8.67
C GLY A 153 18.87 -0.80 8.43
N LEU A 154 18.03 -0.49 7.44
CA LEU A 154 16.87 -1.29 7.08
C LEU A 154 17.27 -2.71 6.61
N VAL A 155 18.28 -2.85 5.75
CA VAL A 155 18.82 -4.16 5.32
C VAL A 155 19.43 -4.92 6.52
N LYS A 156 20.10 -4.22 7.45
CA LYS A 156 20.60 -4.82 8.71
C LYS A 156 19.49 -5.25 9.68
N ARG A 157 18.27 -4.69 9.59
CA ARG A 157 17.13 -5.05 10.45
C ARG A 157 16.22 -6.13 9.87
N GLY A 158 16.19 -6.32 8.55
CA GLY A 158 15.46 -7.43 7.93
C GLY A 158 14.72 -7.13 6.63
N MET A 159 14.87 -5.91 6.08
CA MET A 159 14.35 -5.58 4.74
C MET A 159 14.94 -6.53 3.69
N ASN A 160 14.08 -7.09 2.85
CA ASN A 160 14.42 -8.01 1.76
C ASN A 160 14.06 -7.44 0.37
N VAL A 161 13.11 -6.51 0.32
CA VAL A 161 12.76 -5.76 -0.89
C VAL A 161 12.62 -4.28 -0.51
N ALA A 162 13.33 -3.40 -1.21
CA ALA A 162 13.18 -1.96 -1.10
C ALA A 162 12.21 -1.50 -2.20
N ARG A 163 11.07 -0.94 -1.81
CA ARG A 163 10.06 -0.42 -2.73
C ARG A 163 10.27 1.08 -2.93
N ILE A 164 10.49 1.49 -4.18
CA ILE A 164 10.52 2.89 -4.63
C ILE A 164 9.16 3.16 -5.29
N ASN A 165 8.52 4.28 -4.93
CA ASN A 165 7.18 4.61 -5.44
C ASN A 165 7.27 5.74 -6.45
N CYS A 166 7.07 5.45 -7.74
CA CYS A 166 7.24 6.40 -8.84
C CYS A 166 6.15 7.47 -8.93
N ALA A 167 5.10 7.39 -8.09
CA ALA A 167 4.16 8.49 -7.86
C ALA A 167 4.78 9.66 -7.08
N HIS A 168 6.01 9.49 -6.56
CA HIS A 168 6.77 10.51 -5.85
C HIS A 168 8.23 10.52 -6.32
N ASP A 169 8.92 11.62 -6.02
CA ASP A 169 10.33 11.82 -6.37
C ASP A 169 10.57 11.72 -7.90
N ASP A 170 11.83 11.65 -8.34
CA ASP A 170 12.21 11.65 -9.76
C ASP A 170 13.31 10.62 -10.09
N ALA A 171 13.64 10.48 -11.37
CA ALA A 171 14.62 9.49 -11.84
C ALA A 171 16.03 9.66 -11.20
N PRO A 172 16.59 10.86 -11.01
CA PRO A 172 17.79 11.06 -10.18
C PRO A 172 17.65 10.52 -8.75
N ALA A 173 16.56 10.84 -8.04
CA ALA A 173 16.34 10.35 -6.69
C ALA A 173 16.19 8.81 -6.65
N TRP A 174 15.46 8.22 -7.60
CA TRP A 174 15.30 6.77 -7.69
C TRP A 174 16.63 6.05 -7.97
N ARG A 175 17.50 6.62 -8.81
CA ARG A 175 18.87 6.10 -9.02
C ARG A 175 19.68 6.11 -7.74
N ALA A 176 19.69 7.22 -7.01
CA ALA A 176 20.40 7.33 -5.73
C ALA A 176 19.87 6.34 -4.67
N MET A 177 18.55 6.15 -4.59
CA MET A 177 17.94 5.11 -3.75
C MET A 177 18.38 3.70 -4.16
N ALA A 178 18.34 3.39 -5.45
CA ALA A 178 18.75 2.09 -5.98
C ALA A 178 20.22 1.79 -5.68
N GLU A 179 21.13 2.74 -5.94
CA GLU A 179 22.54 2.66 -5.56
C GLU A 179 22.72 2.42 -4.07
N ASN A 180 21.96 3.13 -3.21
CA ASN A 180 22.01 2.91 -1.76
C ASN A 180 21.58 1.50 -1.36
N VAL A 181 20.56 0.92 -2.00
CA VAL A 181 20.13 -0.47 -1.77
C VAL A 181 21.19 -1.48 -2.21
N ARG A 182 21.82 -1.28 -3.38
CA ARG A 182 22.91 -2.16 -3.85
C ARG A 182 24.18 -2.02 -2.97
N ARG A 183 24.53 -0.81 -2.51
CA ARG A 183 25.62 -0.56 -1.54
C ARG A 183 25.33 -1.19 -0.16
N ALA A 184 24.09 -1.09 0.32
CA ALA A 184 23.64 -1.75 1.55
C ALA A 184 23.72 -3.28 1.43
N THR A 185 23.29 -3.84 0.31
CA THR A 185 23.36 -5.28 0.00
C THR A 185 24.82 -5.77 0.05
N ALA A 186 25.73 -5.11 -0.68
CA ALA A 186 27.15 -5.47 -0.73
C ALA A 186 27.84 -5.35 0.64
N SER A 187 27.61 -4.26 1.37
CA SER A 187 28.26 -4.01 2.68
C SER A 187 27.71 -4.84 3.84
N THR A 188 26.55 -5.48 3.69
CA THR A 188 25.94 -6.32 4.73
C THR A 188 25.99 -7.82 4.43
N GLY A 189 26.31 -8.20 3.18
CA GLY A 189 26.24 -9.59 2.73
C GLY A 189 24.83 -10.17 2.68
N ARG A 190 23.80 -9.32 2.66
CA ARG A 190 22.37 -9.73 2.66
C ARG A 190 21.69 -9.28 1.39
N THR A 191 20.96 -10.18 0.75
CA THR A 191 20.15 -9.86 -0.43
C THR A 191 19.03 -8.88 -0.08
N CYS A 192 19.00 -7.74 -0.78
CA CYS A 192 17.83 -6.88 -0.87
C CYS A 192 17.53 -6.60 -2.35
N LEU A 193 16.31 -6.93 -2.79
CA LEU A 193 15.83 -6.58 -4.12
C LEU A 193 15.29 -5.15 -4.17
N ILE A 194 15.12 -4.61 -5.36
CA ILE A 194 14.49 -3.32 -5.65
C ILE A 194 13.17 -3.57 -6.40
N ALA A 195 12.08 -3.08 -5.85
CA ALA A 195 10.79 -3.02 -6.53
C ALA A 195 10.45 -1.56 -6.86
N MET A 196 10.03 -1.27 -8.08
CA MET A 196 9.58 0.06 -8.47
C MET A 196 8.08 0.01 -8.80
N ASP A 197 7.29 0.74 -8.01
CA ASP A 197 5.84 0.83 -8.18
C ASP A 197 5.50 1.97 -9.13
N LEU A 198 4.80 1.65 -10.22
CA LEU A 198 4.31 2.63 -11.18
C LEU A 198 3.20 3.49 -10.55
N ALA A 199 3.10 4.75 -10.96
CA ALA A 199 2.13 5.67 -10.38
C ALA A 199 0.69 5.27 -10.75
N GLY A 200 0.49 4.87 -12.00
CA GLY A 200 -0.82 4.57 -12.57
C GLY A 200 -1.78 5.77 -12.62
N PRO A 201 -2.98 5.60 -13.17
CA PRO A 201 -3.95 6.68 -13.37
C PRO A 201 -4.74 6.96 -12.08
N LYS A 202 -4.07 7.42 -11.02
CA LYS A 202 -4.76 7.74 -9.75
C LYS A 202 -5.52 9.06 -9.88
N LEU A 203 -6.86 8.99 -9.84
CA LEU A 203 -7.72 10.17 -9.74
C LEU A 203 -7.49 10.87 -8.39
N ARG A 204 -7.25 12.17 -8.43
CA ARG A 204 -6.97 13.00 -7.26
C ARG A 204 -7.65 14.37 -7.36
N THR A 205 -7.87 15.01 -6.21
CA THR A 205 -8.31 16.39 -6.14
C THR A 205 -7.22 17.34 -6.65
N GLY A 206 -7.64 18.32 -7.45
CA GLY A 206 -6.80 19.38 -7.97
C GLY A 206 -6.33 20.37 -6.90
N PRO A 207 -5.50 21.35 -7.28
CA PRO A 207 -4.99 22.36 -6.35
C PRO A 207 -6.11 23.21 -5.73
N LEU A 208 -5.84 23.70 -4.52
CA LEU A 208 -6.59 24.77 -3.87
C LEU A 208 -5.73 26.04 -3.89
N GLU A 209 -6.36 27.21 -3.85
CA GLU A 209 -5.63 28.47 -3.70
C GLU A 209 -4.72 28.45 -2.46
N PRO A 210 -3.50 29.03 -2.55
CA PRO A 210 -2.56 29.05 -1.44
C PRO A 210 -3.11 29.85 -0.27
N GLY A 211 -2.96 29.33 0.95
CA GLY A 211 -3.36 30.04 2.15
C GLY A 211 -2.43 31.19 2.50
N PRO A 212 -2.78 31.96 3.56
CA PRO A 212 -1.90 33.01 4.06
C PRO A 212 -0.52 32.45 4.40
N GLN A 213 0.52 33.21 4.05
CA GLN A 213 1.90 32.92 4.42
C GLN A 213 2.11 33.24 5.91
N VAL A 214 1.73 32.30 6.77
CA VAL A 214 1.72 32.48 8.24
C VAL A 214 2.19 31.22 8.98
N VAL A 215 3.10 31.39 9.93
CA VAL A 215 3.56 30.37 10.87
C VAL A 215 2.94 30.63 12.24
N LYS A 216 2.27 29.61 12.79
CA LYS A 216 1.73 29.63 14.16
C LYS A 216 2.70 28.95 15.12
N LEU A 217 3.32 29.71 16.00
CA LEU A 217 4.04 29.20 17.16
C LEU A 217 3.00 28.89 18.25
N HIS A 218 2.92 27.63 18.67
CA HIS A 218 1.91 27.17 19.63
C HIS A 218 2.53 26.46 20.83
N PRO A 219 2.83 27.19 21.93
CA PRO A 219 3.38 26.60 23.15
C PRO A 219 2.40 25.63 23.78
N ARG A 220 2.93 24.57 24.38
CA ARG A 220 2.15 23.60 25.14
C ARG A 220 1.79 24.21 26.49
N LYS A 221 0.54 23.99 26.90
CA LYS A 221 0.01 24.43 28.19
C LYS A 221 -0.41 23.23 29.03
N ASP A 222 -0.32 23.36 30.34
CA ASP A 222 -0.88 22.40 31.30
C ASP A 222 -2.41 22.54 31.41
N LEU A 223 -3.03 21.70 32.24
CA LEU A 223 -4.47 21.73 32.50
C LEU A 223 -4.95 23.01 33.21
N LEU A 224 -4.03 23.83 33.73
CA LEU A 224 -4.30 25.13 34.37
C LEU A 224 -4.03 26.30 33.41
N GLY A 225 -3.71 26.03 32.13
CA GLY A 225 -3.41 27.05 31.12
C GLY A 225 -2.02 27.68 31.22
N ARG A 226 -1.15 27.18 32.10
CA ARG A 226 0.23 27.64 32.27
C ARG A 226 1.12 27.01 31.21
N VAL A 227 2.15 27.71 30.76
CA VAL A 227 3.07 27.19 29.74
C VAL A 227 3.88 26.04 30.35
N SER A 228 3.76 24.85 29.76
CA SER A 228 4.47 23.63 30.17
C SER A 228 5.65 23.30 29.26
N ALA A 229 5.61 23.73 28.00
CA ALA A 229 6.77 23.81 27.12
C ALA A 229 6.55 24.94 26.09
N PRO A 230 7.50 25.86 25.91
CA PRO A 230 7.38 26.93 24.93
C PRO A 230 7.46 26.41 23.49
N ALA A 231 6.95 27.19 22.54
CA ALA A 231 7.10 26.90 21.12
C ALA A 231 8.44 27.41 20.61
N HIS A 232 9.02 26.69 19.65
CA HIS A 232 10.33 27.02 19.08
C HIS A 232 10.24 27.11 17.55
N ALA A 233 11.00 28.04 16.98
CA ALA A 233 11.27 28.13 15.55
C ALA A 233 12.70 28.61 15.32
N ARG A 234 13.27 28.33 14.14
CA ARG A 234 14.64 28.73 13.79
C ARG A 234 14.62 29.99 12.95
N LEU A 235 15.41 30.99 13.31
CA LEU A 235 15.72 32.11 12.42
C LEU A 235 16.77 31.64 11.39
N VAL A 236 16.50 31.86 10.11
CA VAL A 236 17.38 31.50 8.99
C VAL A 236 17.66 32.72 8.12
N SER A 237 18.77 32.69 7.37
CA SER A 237 19.06 33.77 6.42
C SER A 237 18.17 33.64 5.18
N ALA A 238 17.48 34.72 4.79
CA ALA A 238 16.66 34.73 3.59
C ALA A 238 17.45 34.45 2.29
N SER A 239 18.76 34.71 2.27
CA SER A 239 19.66 34.39 1.15
C SER A 239 20.23 32.96 1.18
N ASP A 240 20.01 32.22 2.27
CA ASP A 240 20.38 30.80 2.40
C ASP A 240 19.31 30.01 3.19
N PRO A 241 18.12 29.81 2.60
CA PRO A 241 17.07 28.96 3.18
C PRO A 241 17.40 27.46 3.12
N ALA A 242 18.50 27.08 2.44
CA ALA A 242 18.93 25.68 2.29
C ALA A 242 19.53 25.09 3.56
N SER A 243 19.72 25.90 4.61
CA SER A 243 19.94 25.43 5.99
C SER A 243 18.69 24.76 6.58
N HIS A 244 18.31 23.61 6.00
CA HIS A 244 17.20 22.77 6.44
C HIS A 244 17.32 22.46 7.94
N SER A 245 16.17 22.41 8.61
CA SER A 245 16.08 22.14 10.05
C SER A 245 16.05 20.61 10.29
N PRO A 246 17.16 19.95 10.65
CA PRO A 246 17.14 18.51 10.95
C PRO A 246 16.31 18.17 12.19
N THR A 247 15.92 19.18 12.98
CA THR A 247 15.09 19.07 14.17
C THR A 247 13.59 19.28 13.90
N GLY A 248 13.19 19.56 12.65
CA GLY A 248 11.78 19.74 12.27
C GLY A 248 11.12 21.02 12.79
N LEU A 249 11.90 21.97 13.35
CA LEU A 249 11.41 23.30 13.72
C LEU A 249 11.08 24.12 12.47
N ALA A 250 10.03 24.93 12.54
CA ALA A 250 9.68 25.89 11.48
C ALA A 250 10.83 26.89 11.28
N CYS A 251 11.14 27.21 10.02
CA CYS A 251 12.13 28.22 9.66
C CYS A 251 11.45 29.57 9.39
N ILE A 252 11.97 30.63 10.00
CA ILE A 252 11.53 32.02 9.82
C ILE A 252 12.69 32.77 9.13
N PRO A 253 12.57 33.14 7.85
CA PRO A 253 13.63 33.83 7.14
C PRO A 253 13.72 35.29 7.57
N VAL A 254 14.95 35.79 7.76
CA VAL A 254 15.27 37.19 8.07
C VAL A 254 16.55 37.60 7.34
N SER A 255 16.88 38.90 7.31
CA SER A 255 18.14 39.38 6.75
C SER A 255 19.35 38.74 7.47
N GLY A 256 20.27 38.12 6.70
CA GLY A 256 21.49 37.52 7.26
C GLY A 256 22.40 38.54 7.96
N GLN A 257 22.41 39.79 7.48
CA GLN A 257 23.17 40.87 8.13
C GLN A 257 22.59 41.24 9.49
N TRP A 258 21.26 41.22 9.63
CA TRP A 258 20.59 41.47 10.91
C TRP A 258 20.81 40.30 11.88
N LEU A 259 20.71 39.07 11.37
CA LEU A 259 20.94 37.85 12.16
C LEU A 259 22.35 37.80 12.75
N GLY A 260 23.37 38.25 11.98
CA GLY A 260 24.75 38.38 12.45
C GLY A 260 25.01 39.44 13.52
N ARG A 261 24.02 40.30 13.85
CA ARG A 261 24.07 41.27 14.95
C ARG A 261 23.35 40.82 16.22
N ARG A 262 22.72 39.63 16.19
CA ARG A 262 21.94 39.10 17.32
C ARG A 262 22.82 38.36 18.32
N HIS A 263 22.34 38.26 19.55
CA HIS A 263 23.02 37.57 20.65
C HIS A 263 22.09 36.61 21.39
N ASP A 264 22.67 35.70 22.18
CA ASP A 264 21.92 34.85 23.10
C ASP A 264 21.20 35.70 24.15
N GLY A 265 19.91 35.44 24.37
CA GLY A 265 19.07 36.21 25.27
C GLY A 265 18.48 37.50 24.69
N ASP A 266 18.73 37.85 23.41
CA ASP A 266 18.04 38.97 22.74
C ASP A 266 16.52 38.75 22.81
N VAL A 267 15.77 39.75 23.28
CA VAL A 267 14.30 39.73 23.30
C VAL A 267 13.75 40.43 22.08
N LEU A 268 13.05 39.71 21.20
CA LEU A 268 12.30 40.29 20.11
C LEU A 268 10.91 40.71 20.57
N GLN A 269 10.50 41.91 20.19
CA GLN A 269 9.16 42.44 20.32
C GLN A 269 8.52 42.52 18.93
N LEU A 270 7.24 42.16 18.83
CA LEU A 270 6.47 42.26 17.60
C LEU A 270 4.97 42.40 17.89
N ASP A 271 4.25 42.95 16.93
CA ASP A 271 2.80 42.75 16.81
C ASP A 271 2.56 41.50 15.96
N ASP A 272 1.88 40.50 16.52
CA ASP A 272 1.53 39.28 15.80
C ASP A 272 0.42 39.52 14.76
N SER A 273 0.17 38.58 13.84
CA SER A 273 -0.82 38.75 12.76
C SER A 273 -2.28 38.97 13.22
N ARG A 274 -2.56 39.01 14.53
CA ARG A 274 -3.86 39.35 15.14
C ARG A 274 -3.83 40.71 15.87
N GLY A 275 -2.75 41.48 15.74
CA GLY A 275 -2.55 42.75 16.44
C GLY A 275 -2.28 42.61 17.93
N SER A 276 -1.68 41.49 18.37
CA SER A 276 -1.28 41.30 19.77
C SER A 276 0.23 41.46 19.93
N ASP A 277 0.68 42.30 20.86
CA ASP A 277 2.08 42.38 21.30
C ASP A 277 2.56 41.01 21.79
N ARG A 278 3.75 40.60 21.35
CA ARG A 278 4.41 39.34 21.69
C ARG A 278 5.90 39.55 21.89
N GLN A 279 6.43 38.83 22.87
CA GLN A 279 7.86 38.73 23.11
C GLN A 279 8.37 37.33 22.79
N LEU A 280 9.52 37.26 22.11
CA LEU A 280 10.24 36.04 21.76
C LEU A 280 11.68 36.14 22.28
N ILE A 281 12.24 35.06 22.81
CA ILE A 281 13.62 35.05 23.34
C ILE A 281 14.53 34.31 22.36
N LEU A 282 15.70 34.87 22.04
CA LEU A 282 16.70 34.20 21.22
C LEU A 282 17.57 33.27 22.05
N HIS A 283 17.78 32.06 21.54
CA HIS A 283 18.77 31.11 22.03
C HIS A 283 19.69 30.66 20.88
N THR A 284 20.96 30.49 21.18
CA THR A 284 21.98 30.04 20.24
C THR A 284 21.73 28.56 19.90
N ALA A 285 21.62 28.22 18.61
CA ALA A 285 21.39 26.85 18.19
C ALA A 285 22.61 25.96 18.46
N GLN A 286 22.47 24.99 19.38
CA GLN A 286 23.49 24.00 19.68
C GLN A 286 23.61 22.94 18.56
N THR A 287 24.24 23.29 17.44
CA THR A 287 24.63 22.32 16.39
C THR A 287 26.04 22.59 15.85
N SER A 288 26.79 21.51 15.62
CA SER A 288 28.24 21.49 15.41
C SER A 288 28.71 21.73 13.97
N THR A 289 27.93 22.42 13.14
CA THR A 289 28.26 22.74 11.74
C THR A 289 28.07 24.22 11.44
N ALA A 290 29.05 24.81 10.76
CA ALA A 290 29.26 26.26 10.65
C ALA A 290 28.02 27.06 10.19
N GLY A 291 27.51 27.91 11.09
CA GLY A 291 26.48 28.91 10.82
C GLY A 291 25.88 29.43 12.12
N LEU A 292 25.85 30.75 12.31
CA LEU A 292 25.16 31.38 13.44
C LEU A 292 23.64 31.20 13.28
N GLY A 293 23.11 30.13 13.87
CA GLY A 293 21.68 29.87 13.93
C GLY A 293 21.12 30.31 15.27
N PHE A 294 20.02 31.06 15.26
CA PHE A 294 19.23 31.35 16.44
C PHE A 294 17.92 30.57 16.42
N VAL A 295 17.51 30.09 17.58
CA VAL A 295 16.17 29.55 17.84
C VAL A 295 15.42 30.61 18.62
N ILE A 296 14.22 30.98 18.15
CA ILE A 296 13.29 31.83 18.90
C ILE A 296 12.41 30.94 19.78
N GLU A 297 12.31 31.29 21.06
CA GLU A 297 11.38 30.72 22.04
C GLU A 297 10.15 31.63 22.20
N ALA A 298 8.96 31.04 22.11
CA ALA A 298 7.67 31.69 22.29
C ALA A 298 6.92 31.08 23.48
N ALA A 299 6.79 31.84 24.57
CA ALA A 299 5.96 31.47 25.71
C ALA A 299 4.45 31.62 25.43
N GLU A 300 4.08 32.50 24.50
CA GLU A 300 2.69 32.72 24.07
C GLU A 300 2.40 32.14 22.68
N THR A 301 1.12 31.98 22.34
CA THR A 301 0.76 31.64 20.95
C THR A 301 0.94 32.88 20.08
N THR A 302 1.85 32.79 19.13
CA THR A 302 2.28 33.89 18.25
C THR A 302 2.06 33.50 16.79
N TYR A 303 1.50 34.43 16.01
CA TYR A 303 1.32 34.29 14.57
C TYR A 303 2.31 35.20 13.85
N LEU A 304 3.25 34.61 13.11
CA LEU A 304 4.24 35.31 12.29
C LEU A 304 3.80 35.21 10.83
N SER A 305 3.64 36.34 10.14
CA SER A 305 3.34 36.41 8.71
C SER A 305 4.53 36.96 7.93
N THR A 306 4.58 36.72 6.62
CA THR A 306 5.49 37.48 5.72
C THR A 306 5.29 38.97 5.96
N GLY A 307 6.38 39.72 6.15
CA GLY A 307 6.36 41.15 6.49
C GLY A 307 6.12 41.48 7.97
N THR A 308 5.96 40.50 8.87
CA THR A 308 5.91 40.78 10.32
C THR A 308 7.24 41.41 10.77
N VAL A 309 7.17 42.59 11.39
CA VAL A 309 8.36 43.32 11.86
C VAL A 309 8.78 42.81 13.23
N LEU A 310 10.03 42.34 13.34
CA LEU A 310 10.69 41.95 14.58
C LEU A 310 11.61 43.09 15.02
N ARG A 311 11.44 43.59 16.25
CA ARG A 311 12.26 44.63 16.87
C ARG A 311 13.04 44.02 18.03
N VAL A 312 14.32 44.33 18.21
CA VAL A 312 15.05 43.86 19.40
C VAL A 312 14.91 44.87 20.53
N HIS A 313 14.52 44.43 21.72
CA HIS A 313 14.34 45.29 22.88
C HIS A 313 15.61 46.11 23.18
N GLY A 314 15.47 47.44 23.18
CA GLY A 314 16.59 48.38 23.38
C GLY A 314 17.46 48.65 22.15
N CYS A 315 17.13 48.12 20.96
CA CYS A 315 17.85 48.38 19.70
C CYS A 315 16.90 48.90 18.61
N ASP A 316 17.23 50.03 17.98
CA ASP A 316 16.52 50.56 16.81
C ASP A 316 17.07 49.93 15.51
N ASP A 317 16.87 48.62 15.37
CA ASP A 317 17.31 47.78 14.25
C ASP A 317 16.21 46.75 13.92
N PRO A 318 15.09 47.18 13.31
CA PRO A 318 13.99 46.28 12.95
C PRO A 318 14.34 45.39 11.74
N VAL A 319 13.76 44.20 11.68
CA VAL A 319 13.79 43.33 10.49
C VAL A 319 12.40 42.81 10.16
N GLU A 320 12.09 42.69 8.88
CA GLU A 320 10.88 41.99 8.43
C GLU A 320 11.16 40.48 8.32
N VAL A 321 10.17 39.68 8.73
CA VAL A 321 10.10 38.27 8.36
C VAL A 321 9.94 38.17 6.84
N GLY A 322 10.87 37.48 6.18
CA GLY A 322 10.84 37.22 4.75
C GLY A 322 9.70 36.27 4.34
N GLU A 323 9.74 35.81 3.09
CA GLU A 323 8.67 34.98 2.54
C GLU A 323 8.50 33.65 3.29
N LEU A 324 7.35 33.47 3.94
CA LEU A 324 6.95 32.22 4.58
C LEU A 324 6.21 31.31 3.59
N PRO A 325 6.30 29.97 3.73
CA PRO A 325 5.52 29.07 2.91
C PRO A 325 4.01 29.28 3.15
N PRO A 326 3.17 29.28 2.10
CA PRO A 326 1.72 29.45 2.25
C PRO A 326 1.09 28.30 3.03
N ALA A 327 0.16 28.62 3.92
CA ALA A 327 -0.53 27.61 4.73
C ALA A 327 -1.40 26.69 3.85
N GLN A 328 -1.21 25.37 3.94
CA GLN A 328 -2.02 24.41 3.19
C GLN A 328 -3.51 24.55 3.54
N GLN A 329 -4.32 24.84 2.53
CA GLN A 329 -5.77 25.00 2.68
C GLN A 329 -6.54 23.68 2.67
N SER A 330 -7.80 23.77 3.10
CA SER A 330 -8.75 22.66 3.04
C SER A 330 -10.19 23.18 2.98
N LEU A 331 -11.01 22.58 2.13
CA LEU A 331 -12.47 22.74 2.17
C LEU A 331 -13.02 21.96 3.37
N MET A 332 -13.88 22.58 4.17
CA MET A 332 -14.60 21.88 5.24
C MET A 332 -15.93 21.37 4.68
N LEU A 333 -16.19 20.08 4.79
CA LEU A 333 -17.40 19.43 4.29
C LEU A 333 -18.13 18.69 5.42
N HIS A 334 -19.43 18.92 5.53
CA HIS A 334 -20.36 18.26 6.44
C HIS A 334 -21.36 17.40 5.65
N ARG A 335 -22.04 16.50 6.35
CA ARG A 335 -23.12 15.71 5.76
C ARG A 335 -24.28 16.61 5.34
N GLY A 336 -24.69 16.51 4.08
CA GLY A 336 -25.71 17.35 3.45
C GLY A 336 -25.15 18.47 2.58
N ASP A 337 -23.86 18.81 2.72
CA ASP A 337 -23.22 19.84 1.92
C ASP A 337 -23.17 19.44 0.44
N THR A 338 -23.07 20.44 -0.45
CA THR A 338 -22.83 20.24 -1.87
C THR A 338 -21.37 20.54 -2.20
N LEU A 339 -20.73 19.61 -2.91
CA LEU A 339 -19.39 19.75 -3.47
C LEU A 339 -19.50 19.71 -5.00
N GLU A 340 -18.91 20.69 -5.67
CA GLU A 340 -18.77 20.73 -7.12
C GLU A 340 -17.35 20.29 -7.51
N LEU A 341 -17.25 19.12 -8.13
CA LEU A 341 -16.03 18.65 -8.78
C LEU A 341 -15.95 19.31 -10.18
N THR A 342 -14.82 19.88 -10.56
CA THR A 342 -14.68 20.63 -11.83
C THR A 342 -13.60 20.04 -12.74
N ARG A 343 -13.83 20.14 -14.05
CA ARG A 343 -12.89 19.71 -15.11
C ARG A 343 -11.79 20.76 -15.29
N SER A 344 -10.98 20.98 -14.26
CA SER A 344 -9.93 21.99 -14.27
C SER A 344 -8.77 21.65 -13.34
N ASP A 345 -7.55 21.87 -13.80
CA ASP A 345 -6.32 21.83 -12.99
C ASP A 345 -6.02 23.19 -12.32
N ALA A 346 -6.87 24.20 -12.50
CA ALA A 346 -6.70 25.50 -11.85
C ALA A 346 -6.92 25.39 -10.33
N ALA A 347 -6.19 26.20 -9.56
CA ALA A 347 -6.34 26.28 -8.11
C ALA A 347 -7.76 26.77 -7.76
N ALA A 348 -8.54 25.91 -7.09
CA ALA A 348 -9.91 26.26 -6.72
C ALA A 348 -9.94 27.14 -5.44
N PRO A 349 -10.80 28.17 -5.40
CA PRO A 349 -10.89 29.08 -4.27
C PRO A 349 -11.47 28.39 -3.04
N VAL A 350 -10.92 28.73 -1.87
CA VAL A 350 -11.34 28.19 -0.58
C VAL A 350 -12.41 29.11 -0.01
N ALA A 351 -13.58 29.10 -0.64
CA ALA A 351 -14.69 29.97 -0.27
C ALA A 351 -15.20 29.65 1.16
N THR A 352 -15.38 30.68 1.98
CA THR A 352 -16.11 30.59 3.26
C THR A 352 -17.62 30.56 3.07
N ASP A 353 -18.10 31.15 1.98
CA ASP A 353 -19.51 31.32 1.66
C ASP A 353 -19.77 30.85 0.22
N GLY A 354 -20.75 29.97 0.03
CA GLY A 354 -21.10 29.38 -1.26
C GLY A 354 -20.89 27.87 -1.33
N VAL A 355 -21.01 27.31 -2.54
CA VAL A 355 -20.80 25.87 -2.79
C VAL A 355 -19.31 25.57 -2.86
N ALA A 356 -18.85 24.53 -2.17
CA ALA A 356 -17.44 24.13 -2.20
C ALA A 356 -17.06 23.61 -3.60
N ARG A 357 -15.88 24.01 -4.11
CA ARG A 357 -15.41 23.66 -5.46
C ARG A 357 -14.01 23.07 -5.41
N ILE A 358 -13.75 22.01 -6.17
CA ILE A 358 -12.40 21.47 -6.34
C ILE A 358 -12.22 20.81 -7.71
N GLY A 359 -11.05 20.99 -8.32
CA GLY A 359 -10.69 20.30 -9.56
C GLY A 359 -10.39 18.80 -9.37
N CYS A 360 -10.11 18.07 -10.45
CA CYS A 360 -9.50 16.75 -10.37
C CYS A 360 -8.65 16.36 -11.59
N THR A 361 -7.76 15.38 -11.39
CA THR A 361 -6.66 15.05 -12.32
C THR A 361 -6.99 14.15 -13.52
N LEU A 362 -8.21 13.60 -13.61
CA LEU A 362 -8.63 12.80 -14.76
C LEU A 362 -9.97 13.32 -15.32
N PRO A 363 -9.97 14.03 -16.47
CA PRO A 363 -11.16 14.64 -17.05
C PRO A 363 -12.17 13.64 -17.64
N GLU A 364 -11.81 12.37 -17.77
CA GLU A 364 -12.67 11.29 -18.25
C GLU A 364 -13.84 11.01 -17.30
N ILE A 365 -13.71 11.33 -16.00
CA ILE A 365 -14.81 11.17 -15.04
C ILE A 365 -16.07 11.94 -15.48
N PHE A 366 -15.91 13.11 -16.10
CA PHE A 366 -17.03 13.96 -16.54
C PHE A 366 -17.79 13.39 -17.75
N ASP A 367 -17.16 12.50 -18.53
CA ASP A 367 -17.80 11.85 -19.69
C ASP A 367 -18.50 10.53 -19.30
N HIS A 368 -18.14 9.94 -18.15
CA HIS A 368 -18.52 8.58 -17.78
C HIS A 368 -19.37 8.47 -16.52
N ALA A 369 -19.22 9.38 -15.56
CA ALA A 369 -19.94 9.36 -14.29
C ALA A 369 -21.43 9.71 -14.48
N ARG A 370 -22.29 9.16 -13.60
CA ARG A 370 -23.75 9.30 -13.71
C ARG A 370 -24.39 9.72 -12.39
N THR A 371 -25.50 10.45 -12.48
CA THR A 371 -26.36 10.73 -11.33
C THR A 371 -26.77 9.44 -10.63
N GLY A 372 -26.59 9.41 -9.31
CA GLY A 372 -26.83 8.25 -8.45
C GLY A 372 -25.58 7.49 -8.03
N GLU A 373 -24.46 7.62 -8.76
CA GLU A 373 -23.19 6.93 -8.48
C GLU A 373 -22.47 7.52 -7.25
N THR A 374 -21.63 6.69 -6.62
CA THR A 374 -20.87 7.02 -5.42
C THR A 374 -19.53 7.67 -5.76
N VAL A 375 -19.16 8.72 -5.01
CA VAL A 375 -17.81 9.31 -5.04
C VAL A 375 -17.22 9.32 -3.64
N LEU A 376 -15.97 8.85 -3.51
CA LEU A 376 -15.23 8.73 -2.25
C LEU A 376 -13.99 9.63 -2.31
N PHE A 377 -13.65 10.31 -1.21
CA PHE A 377 -12.47 11.19 -1.12
C PHE A 377 -11.64 10.93 0.14
N ASP A 378 -10.32 11.21 0.05
CA ASP A 378 -9.33 11.07 1.15
C ASP A 378 -9.41 9.70 1.85
N ASP A 379 -9.18 8.65 1.06
CA ASP A 379 -9.25 7.24 1.46
C ASP A 379 -10.63 6.85 2.04
N GLY A 380 -11.72 7.40 1.49
CA GLY A 380 -13.10 7.11 1.91
C GLY A 380 -13.58 7.83 3.18
N ARG A 381 -12.79 8.76 3.74
CA ARG A 381 -13.20 9.59 4.91
C ARG A 381 -14.34 10.56 4.62
N ILE A 382 -14.54 10.86 3.34
CA ILE A 382 -15.68 11.63 2.84
C ILE A 382 -16.31 10.76 1.75
N SER A 383 -17.63 10.64 1.77
CA SER A 383 -18.38 10.06 0.65
C SER A 383 -19.56 10.95 0.27
N GLY A 384 -19.94 10.89 -1.00
CA GLY A 384 -21.12 11.56 -1.50
C GLY A 384 -21.71 10.84 -2.70
N GLN A 385 -22.91 11.27 -3.08
CA GLN A 385 -23.62 10.78 -4.26
C GLN A 385 -23.67 11.87 -5.32
N ILE A 386 -23.43 11.50 -6.58
CA ILE A 386 -23.60 12.41 -7.72
C ILE A 386 -25.10 12.74 -7.87
N ILE A 387 -25.44 14.02 -7.78
CA ILE A 387 -26.82 14.51 -7.97
C ILE A 387 -27.03 15.16 -9.35
N ALA A 388 -25.97 15.68 -9.98
CA ALA A 388 -26.02 16.21 -11.34
C ALA A 388 -24.65 16.05 -12.04
N THR A 389 -24.68 15.91 -13.36
CA THR A 389 -23.49 15.86 -14.22
C THR A 389 -23.64 16.83 -15.39
N SER A 390 -22.52 17.40 -15.81
CA SER A 390 -22.38 18.28 -16.97
C SER A 390 -20.97 18.13 -17.55
N PRO A 391 -20.69 18.62 -18.78
CA PRO A 391 -19.38 18.42 -19.41
C PRO A 391 -18.18 18.88 -18.58
N ASP A 392 -18.32 19.94 -17.79
CA ASP A 392 -17.20 20.55 -17.06
C ASP A 392 -17.35 20.49 -15.52
N GLN A 393 -18.45 19.91 -15.03
CA GLN A 393 -18.78 19.89 -13.61
C GLN A 393 -19.66 18.69 -13.20
N ILE A 394 -19.32 18.06 -12.08
CA ILE A 394 -20.12 17.05 -11.39
C ILE A 394 -20.53 17.63 -10.03
N THR A 395 -21.84 17.62 -9.73
CA THR A 395 -22.39 18.08 -8.45
C THR A 395 -22.62 16.88 -7.54
N ILE A 396 -22.01 16.90 -6.35
CA ILE A 396 -21.98 15.80 -5.39
C ILE A 396 -22.63 16.26 -4.08
N ARG A 397 -23.58 15.48 -3.58
CA ARG A 397 -24.18 15.67 -2.25
C ARG A 397 -23.40 14.82 -1.24
N VAL A 398 -22.79 15.44 -0.23
CA VAL A 398 -22.01 14.75 0.79
C VAL A 398 -22.93 13.92 1.69
N GLU A 399 -22.70 12.61 1.72
CA GLU A 399 -23.48 11.66 2.53
C GLU A 399 -22.76 11.25 3.82
N HIS A 400 -21.42 11.21 3.79
CA HIS A 400 -20.57 10.93 4.94
C HIS A 400 -19.45 11.96 5.09
N ALA A 401 -19.30 12.46 6.32
CA ALA A 401 -18.19 13.23 6.83
C ALA A 401 -18.12 13.02 8.35
N ALA A 402 -17.02 13.43 8.99
CA ALA A 402 -16.94 13.45 10.45
C ALA A 402 -17.97 14.41 11.07
N GLU A 403 -18.38 14.16 12.31
CA GLU A 403 -19.39 14.96 13.03
C GLU A 403 -19.05 16.46 13.11
N GLN A 404 -17.75 16.78 13.24
CA GLN A 404 -17.23 18.15 13.29
C GLN A 404 -16.77 18.67 11.90
N GLY A 405 -17.25 18.04 10.83
CA GLY A 405 -16.80 18.27 9.46
C GLY A 405 -15.50 17.53 9.10
N SER A 406 -15.37 17.17 7.83
CA SER A 406 -14.17 16.57 7.24
C SER A 406 -13.43 17.58 6.36
N LYS A 407 -12.09 17.62 6.47
CA LYS A 407 -11.23 18.53 5.71
C LYS A 407 -10.74 17.91 4.40
N LEU A 408 -11.36 18.26 3.27
CA LEU A 408 -10.87 17.90 1.95
C LEU A 408 -9.71 18.84 1.54
N ARG A 409 -8.60 18.29 1.05
CA ARG A 409 -7.43 19.05 0.60
C ARG A 409 -7.19 18.80 -0.90
N ALA A 410 -6.26 19.55 -1.48
CA ALA A 410 -5.61 19.18 -2.74
C ALA A 410 -4.82 17.85 -2.60
N ASP A 411 -4.54 17.20 -3.73
CA ASP A 411 -3.77 15.94 -3.82
C ASP A 411 -4.36 14.77 -3.00
N LYS A 412 -5.69 14.75 -2.83
CA LYS A 412 -6.41 13.67 -2.16
C LYS A 412 -6.98 12.69 -3.17
N GLY A 413 -6.78 11.40 -2.92
CA GLY A 413 -7.37 10.35 -3.76
C GLY A 413 -8.88 10.49 -3.84
N ILE A 414 -9.41 10.29 -5.05
CA ILE A 414 -10.83 10.18 -5.32
C ILE A 414 -11.07 8.79 -5.91
N ASN A 415 -12.09 8.08 -5.45
CA ASN A 415 -12.51 6.79 -5.99
C ASN A 415 -13.96 6.86 -6.44
N VAL A 416 -14.26 6.20 -7.56
CA VAL A 416 -15.58 6.17 -8.20
C VAL A 416 -15.95 4.70 -8.49
N PRO A 417 -16.28 3.91 -7.46
CA PRO A 417 -16.40 2.45 -7.56
C PRO A 417 -17.51 1.96 -8.50
N ASP A 418 -18.47 2.84 -8.82
CA ASP A 418 -19.58 2.57 -9.75
C ASP A 418 -19.25 3.00 -11.19
N THR A 419 -18.29 3.92 -11.40
CA THR A 419 -18.01 4.54 -12.70
C THR A 419 -16.90 3.78 -13.45
N VAL A 420 -17.23 3.20 -14.62
CA VAL A 420 -16.24 2.55 -15.48
C VAL A 420 -15.48 3.57 -16.34
N LEU A 421 -14.30 3.99 -15.87
CA LEU A 421 -13.39 4.88 -16.61
C LEU A 421 -12.56 4.10 -17.66
N PRO A 422 -12.45 4.56 -18.93
CA PRO A 422 -11.75 3.82 -19.99
C PRO A 422 -10.21 3.76 -19.87
N ILE A 423 -9.58 4.57 -19.02
CA ILE A 423 -8.16 4.45 -18.60
C ILE A 423 -7.15 4.78 -19.73
N SER A 424 -6.01 4.11 -19.91
CA SER A 424 -5.50 2.80 -19.46
C SER A 424 -4.85 2.80 -18.06
N ALA A 425 -4.53 1.62 -17.51
CA ALA A 425 -3.77 1.45 -16.26
C ALA A 425 -2.33 2.02 -16.27
N ARG A 426 -1.86 2.53 -17.42
CA ARG A 426 -0.57 3.21 -17.56
C ARG A 426 -0.78 4.61 -18.11
N THR A 427 -0.20 5.59 -17.43
CA THR A 427 -0.14 6.98 -17.87
C THR A 427 1.02 7.21 -18.83
N SER A 428 1.07 8.39 -19.46
CA SER A 428 2.24 8.86 -20.22
C SER A 428 3.50 8.96 -19.34
N LYS A 429 3.34 9.31 -18.06
CA LYS A 429 4.41 9.30 -17.05
C LYS A 429 4.94 7.88 -16.83
N ASP A 430 4.07 6.91 -16.59
CA ASP A 430 4.49 5.51 -16.37
C ASP A 430 5.27 4.97 -17.58
N LEU A 431 4.87 5.32 -18.81
CA LEU A 431 5.60 4.95 -20.03
C LEU A 431 6.99 5.58 -20.13
N ALA A 432 7.21 6.78 -19.60
CA ALA A 432 8.53 7.40 -19.52
C ALA A 432 9.36 6.76 -18.40
N ASP A 433 8.77 6.59 -17.21
CA ASP A 433 9.39 5.99 -16.02
C ASP A 433 9.88 4.55 -16.31
N LEU A 434 9.14 3.77 -17.11
CA LEU A 434 9.47 2.38 -17.44
C LEU A 434 10.89 2.17 -17.98
N SER A 435 11.46 3.17 -18.67
CA SER A 435 12.85 3.14 -19.13
C SER A 435 13.86 3.10 -17.98
N VAL A 436 13.59 3.86 -16.90
CA VAL A 436 14.40 3.92 -15.68
C VAL A 436 14.11 2.72 -14.78
N VAL A 437 12.86 2.25 -14.74
CA VAL A 437 12.49 1.02 -14.03
C VAL A 437 13.24 -0.19 -14.59
N ALA A 438 13.36 -0.31 -15.92
CA ALA A 438 14.13 -1.35 -16.61
C ALA A 438 15.65 -1.25 -16.41
N GLU A 439 16.17 -0.10 -15.97
CA GLU A 439 17.58 0.10 -15.65
C GLU A 439 17.91 -0.34 -14.21
N LEU A 440 17.00 -0.08 -13.25
CA LEU A 440 17.30 -0.13 -11.81
C LEU A 440 16.69 -1.31 -11.05
N ALA A 441 15.48 -1.71 -11.43
CA ALA A 441 14.66 -2.57 -10.60
C ALA A 441 14.97 -4.07 -10.79
N ASP A 442 14.62 -4.87 -9.80
CA ASP A 442 14.48 -6.33 -9.95
C ASP A 442 13.02 -6.70 -10.24
N LEU A 443 12.07 -5.83 -9.85
CA LEU A 443 10.62 -5.99 -9.95
C LEU A 443 9.95 -4.66 -10.36
N VAL A 444 8.94 -4.73 -11.24
CA VAL A 444 8.01 -3.65 -11.53
C VAL A 444 6.63 -3.97 -10.97
N GLU A 445 6.05 -3.04 -10.22
CA GLU A 445 4.70 -3.18 -9.67
C GLU A 445 3.71 -2.38 -10.52
N MET A 446 2.64 -3.04 -10.96
CA MET A 446 1.64 -2.49 -11.86
C MET A 446 0.40 -2.04 -11.08
N SER A 447 0.34 -0.74 -10.77
CA SER A 447 -0.80 -0.07 -10.17
C SER A 447 -2.05 -0.10 -11.05
N PHE A 448 -3.23 -0.12 -10.42
CA PHE A 448 -4.55 -0.01 -11.07
C PHE A 448 -4.73 -0.89 -12.32
N VAL A 449 -4.17 -2.11 -12.34
CA VAL A 449 -4.53 -3.11 -13.34
C VAL A 449 -6.05 -3.33 -13.27
N ARG A 450 -6.69 -3.61 -14.42
CA ARG A 450 -8.15 -3.80 -14.52
C ARG A 450 -8.54 -4.98 -15.40
N ASN A 451 -7.80 -5.22 -16.49
CA ASN A 451 -8.10 -6.25 -17.49
C ASN A 451 -6.81 -6.82 -18.10
N SER A 452 -6.93 -7.91 -18.88
CA SER A 452 -5.78 -8.57 -19.52
C SER A 452 -5.03 -7.67 -20.50
N THR A 453 -5.73 -6.78 -21.22
CA THR A 453 -5.12 -5.87 -22.20
C THR A 453 -4.14 -4.91 -21.54
N ASP A 454 -4.45 -4.39 -20.35
CA ASP A 454 -3.53 -3.57 -19.55
C ASP A 454 -2.22 -4.35 -19.25
N VAL A 455 -2.30 -5.66 -18.91
CA VAL A 455 -1.13 -6.52 -18.67
C VAL A 455 -0.34 -6.81 -19.96
N GLU A 456 -1.02 -7.16 -21.05
CA GLU A 456 -0.40 -7.41 -22.37
C GLU A 456 0.35 -6.16 -22.86
N HIS A 457 -0.25 -4.99 -22.66
CA HIS A 457 0.33 -3.69 -22.96
C HIS A 457 1.61 -3.40 -22.16
N LEU A 458 1.65 -3.73 -20.86
CA LEU A 458 2.88 -3.61 -20.04
C LEU A 458 3.96 -4.57 -20.55
N VAL A 459 3.62 -5.85 -20.71
CA VAL A 459 4.55 -6.89 -21.21
C VAL A 459 5.18 -6.47 -22.54
N ALA A 460 4.36 -6.10 -23.54
CA ALA A 460 4.84 -5.66 -24.85
C ALA A 460 5.62 -4.32 -24.84
N HIS A 461 5.63 -3.58 -23.74
CA HIS A 461 6.52 -2.43 -23.56
C HIS A 461 7.86 -2.84 -22.93
N LEU A 462 7.82 -3.68 -21.89
CA LEU A 462 9.02 -4.27 -21.28
C LEU A 462 9.85 -5.07 -22.31
N ASP A 463 9.19 -5.81 -23.20
CA ASP A 463 9.86 -6.59 -24.26
C ASP A 463 10.59 -5.67 -25.25
N ARG A 464 10.02 -4.51 -25.58
CA ARG A 464 10.66 -3.48 -26.43
C ARG A 464 11.84 -2.79 -25.74
N LEU A 465 11.88 -2.81 -24.41
CA LEU A 465 13.03 -2.34 -23.62
C LEU A 465 14.08 -3.45 -23.39
N GLY A 466 13.84 -4.68 -23.84
CA GLY A 466 14.70 -5.84 -23.52
C GLY A 466 14.69 -6.22 -22.04
N ALA A 467 13.65 -5.82 -21.30
CA ALA A 467 13.57 -5.91 -19.85
C ALA A 467 13.09 -7.29 -19.34
N ASP A 468 13.46 -8.38 -20.03
CA ASP A 468 13.05 -9.77 -19.69
C ASP A 468 13.49 -10.22 -18.29
N HIS A 469 14.50 -9.55 -17.75
CA HIS A 469 14.95 -9.79 -16.39
C HIS A 469 13.96 -9.30 -15.33
N LEU A 470 13.06 -8.33 -15.61
CA LEU A 470 12.14 -7.79 -14.60
C LEU A 470 11.04 -8.80 -14.22
N GLY A 471 10.80 -8.95 -12.92
CA GLY A 471 9.57 -9.58 -12.44
C GLY A 471 8.40 -8.59 -12.45
N VAL A 472 7.21 -9.06 -12.84
CA VAL A 472 5.98 -8.26 -12.86
C VAL A 472 5.11 -8.60 -11.66
N ILE A 473 4.78 -7.59 -10.86
CA ILE A 473 3.83 -7.69 -9.74
C ILE A 473 2.52 -7.02 -10.16
N LEU A 474 1.43 -7.78 -10.24
CA LEU A 474 0.09 -7.20 -10.46
C LEU A 474 -0.48 -6.70 -9.13
N LYS A 475 -0.84 -5.41 -9.04
CA LYS A 475 -1.45 -4.84 -7.83
C LYS A 475 -2.97 -4.90 -7.94
N ILE A 476 -3.60 -5.77 -7.14
CA ILE A 476 -5.06 -5.93 -7.12
C ILE A 476 -5.65 -4.83 -6.23
N GLU A 477 -5.95 -3.70 -6.88
CA GLU A 477 -6.40 -2.45 -6.27
C GLU A 477 -7.83 -2.07 -6.64
N THR A 478 -8.35 -2.58 -7.76
CA THR A 478 -9.66 -2.22 -8.30
C THR A 478 -10.64 -3.38 -8.20
N ARG A 479 -11.94 -3.06 -8.13
CA ARG A 479 -13.02 -4.05 -8.20
C ARG A 479 -12.92 -4.90 -9.48
N GLN A 480 -12.66 -4.25 -10.61
CA GLN A 480 -12.56 -4.92 -11.91
C GLN A 480 -11.39 -5.92 -11.95
N ALA A 481 -10.23 -5.60 -11.36
CA ALA A 481 -9.12 -6.54 -11.28
C ALA A 481 -9.46 -7.79 -10.47
N PHE A 482 -10.17 -7.61 -9.35
CA PHE A 482 -10.62 -8.72 -8.53
C PHE A 482 -11.59 -9.63 -9.30
N GLU A 483 -12.63 -9.05 -9.92
CA GLU A 483 -13.63 -9.80 -10.70
C GLU A 483 -13.02 -10.53 -11.92
N GLN A 484 -11.91 -10.02 -12.49
CA GLN A 484 -11.20 -10.62 -13.62
C GLN A 484 -9.94 -11.43 -13.24
N LEU A 485 -9.69 -11.65 -11.94
CA LEU A 485 -8.40 -12.14 -11.44
C LEU A 485 -7.88 -13.42 -12.13
N PRO A 486 -8.66 -14.50 -12.36
CA PRO A 486 -8.16 -15.68 -13.05
C PRO A 486 -7.59 -15.39 -14.46
N GLN A 487 -8.25 -14.51 -15.22
CA GLN A 487 -7.77 -14.12 -16.56
C GLN A 487 -6.52 -13.21 -16.48
N LEU A 488 -6.44 -12.34 -15.47
CA LEU A 488 -5.24 -11.54 -15.20
C LEU A 488 -4.02 -12.42 -14.88
N LEU A 489 -4.18 -13.42 -13.99
CA LEU A 489 -3.09 -14.34 -13.62
C LEU A 489 -2.61 -15.13 -14.85
N LEU A 490 -3.52 -15.72 -15.63
CA LEU A 490 -3.16 -16.45 -16.85
C LEU A 490 -2.47 -15.55 -17.90
N THR A 491 -2.85 -14.27 -17.98
CA THR A 491 -2.21 -13.31 -18.88
C THR A 491 -0.82 -12.90 -18.41
N ALA A 492 -0.63 -12.72 -17.10
CA ALA A 492 0.69 -12.42 -16.53
C ALA A 492 1.65 -13.62 -16.62
N MET A 493 1.15 -14.86 -16.41
CA MET A 493 1.88 -16.13 -16.54
C MET A 493 2.41 -16.43 -17.96
N ARG A 494 2.29 -15.48 -18.90
CA ARG A 494 3.06 -15.45 -20.15
C ARG A 494 4.53 -15.01 -19.93
N ARG A 495 4.86 -14.34 -18.82
CA ARG A 495 6.24 -14.16 -18.33
C ARG A 495 6.60 -15.20 -17.27
N GLN A 496 7.90 -15.39 -17.03
CA GLN A 496 8.44 -16.36 -16.04
C GLN A 496 8.41 -15.84 -14.59
N ARG A 497 8.63 -14.53 -14.41
CA ARG A 497 8.76 -13.88 -13.10
C ARG A 497 7.50 -13.07 -12.81
N VAL A 498 6.53 -13.69 -12.14
CA VAL A 498 5.20 -13.11 -11.88
C VAL A 498 4.84 -13.22 -10.41
N GLY A 499 4.32 -12.14 -9.83
CA GLY A 499 3.72 -12.13 -8.50
C GLY A 499 2.48 -11.25 -8.43
N VAL A 500 1.84 -11.23 -7.27
CA VAL A 500 0.61 -10.46 -7.03
C VAL A 500 0.76 -9.66 -5.74
N MET A 501 0.28 -8.42 -5.72
CA MET A 501 0.18 -7.63 -4.51
C MET A 501 -1.30 -7.41 -4.15
N ILE A 502 -1.67 -7.74 -2.91
CA ILE A 502 -2.95 -7.35 -2.34
C ILE A 502 -2.78 -5.94 -1.78
N ALA A 503 -3.08 -4.93 -2.59
CA ALA A 503 -2.91 -3.52 -2.23
C ALA A 503 -4.21 -3.01 -1.58
N ARG A 504 -4.34 -3.36 -0.30
CA ARG A 504 -5.58 -3.26 0.50
C ARG A 504 -6.13 -1.85 0.66
N GLY A 505 -5.27 -0.83 0.62
CA GLY A 505 -5.67 0.58 0.74
C GLY A 505 -6.70 0.98 -0.31
N ASP A 506 -6.32 0.99 -1.58
CA ASP A 506 -7.22 1.30 -2.69
C ASP A 506 -8.34 0.25 -2.84
N LEU A 507 -8.02 -1.05 -2.67
CA LEU A 507 -9.03 -2.14 -2.77
C LEU A 507 -10.16 -2.03 -1.74
N ALA A 508 -9.88 -1.57 -0.52
CA ALA A 508 -10.90 -1.37 0.52
C ALA A 508 -11.83 -0.19 0.21
N VAL A 509 -11.31 0.84 -0.46
CA VAL A 509 -12.10 2.00 -0.89
C VAL A 509 -12.97 1.62 -2.10
N GLU A 510 -12.42 0.87 -3.07
CA GLU A 510 -13.12 0.41 -4.26
C GLU A 510 -14.21 -0.64 -3.98
N CYS A 511 -13.92 -1.64 -3.15
CA CYS A 511 -14.85 -2.77 -2.91
C CYS A 511 -15.62 -2.68 -1.58
N GLY A 512 -15.36 -1.65 -0.78
CA GLY A 512 -15.94 -1.44 0.54
C GLY A 512 -15.23 -2.22 1.67
N TYR A 513 -14.96 -1.53 2.78
CA TYR A 513 -14.20 -2.04 3.93
C TYR A 513 -14.66 -3.41 4.46
N TYR A 514 -15.97 -3.68 4.51
CA TYR A 514 -16.50 -4.94 5.04
C TYR A 514 -16.10 -6.17 4.22
N ARG A 515 -15.86 -6.00 2.92
CA ARG A 515 -15.46 -7.11 2.03
C ARG A 515 -13.97 -7.35 2.01
N LEU A 516 -13.14 -6.43 2.50
CA LEU A 516 -11.68 -6.52 2.40
C LEU A 516 -11.12 -7.86 2.91
N ALA A 517 -11.66 -8.37 4.03
CA ALA A 517 -11.25 -9.65 4.60
C ALA A 517 -11.59 -10.84 3.67
N GLU A 518 -12.78 -10.86 3.07
CA GLU A 518 -13.21 -11.86 2.07
C GLU A 518 -12.32 -11.82 0.82
N LEU A 519 -12.16 -10.63 0.23
CA LEU A 519 -11.41 -10.45 -1.03
C LEU A 519 -9.94 -10.87 -0.88
N GLN A 520 -9.32 -10.56 0.26
CA GLN A 520 -7.96 -10.95 0.58
C GLN A 520 -7.78 -12.48 0.62
N GLU A 521 -8.74 -13.22 1.21
CA GLU A 521 -8.73 -14.69 1.20
C GLU A 521 -8.86 -15.25 -0.22
N GLU A 522 -9.77 -14.70 -1.02
CA GLU A 522 -9.99 -15.16 -2.40
C GLU A 522 -8.77 -14.91 -3.31
N ILE A 523 -8.10 -13.76 -3.18
CA ILE A 523 -6.84 -13.50 -3.88
C ILE A 523 -5.76 -14.49 -3.45
N LEU A 524 -5.60 -14.75 -2.14
CA LEU A 524 -4.64 -15.72 -1.63
C LEU A 524 -4.91 -17.13 -2.19
N TRP A 525 -6.16 -17.59 -2.19
CA TRP A 525 -6.51 -18.92 -2.70
C TRP A 525 -6.25 -19.06 -4.21
N LEU A 526 -6.58 -18.05 -5.01
CA LEU A 526 -6.33 -18.06 -6.46
C LEU A 526 -4.82 -18.01 -6.76
N CYS A 527 -4.05 -17.23 -6.01
CA CYS A 527 -2.60 -17.20 -6.17
C CYS A 527 -1.93 -18.51 -5.73
N GLU A 528 -2.41 -19.15 -4.66
CA GLU A 528 -1.96 -20.48 -4.23
C GLU A 528 -2.25 -21.54 -5.30
N ALA A 529 -3.45 -21.51 -5.91
CA ALA A 529 -3.79 -22.40 -7.03
C ALA A 529 -2.93 -22.16 -8.27
N ALA A 530 -2.63 -20.89 -8.58
CA ALA A 530 -1.69 -20.50 -9.62
C ALA A 530 -0.21 -20.76 -9.25
N HIS A 531 0.07 -21.09 -7.98
CA HIS A 531 1.40 -21.15 -7.38
C HIS A 531 2.22 -19.88 -7.69
N LEU A 532 1.65 -18.72 -7.44
CA LEU A 532 2.27 -17.41 -7.61
C LEU A 532 2.49 -16.74 -6.24
N PRO A 533 3.66 -16.11 -6.02
CA PRO A 533 3.96 -15.43 -4.78
C PRO A 533 3.06 -14.19 -4.56
N VAL A 534 2.59 -14.02 -3.32
CA VAL A 534 1.76 -12.89 -2.90
C VAL A 534 2.53 -11.91 -2.01
N ILE A 535 2.35 -10.62 -2.23
CA ILE A 535 2.75 -9.53 -1.33
C ILE A 535 1.50 -9.02 -0.60
N TRP A 536 1.48 -9.14 0.71
CA TRP A 536 0.46 -8.59 1.59
C TRP A 536 0.80 -7.13 1.88
N ALA A 537 0.04 -6.19 1.31
CA ALA A 537 0.44 -4.79 1.26
C ALA A 537 -0.55 -3.80 1.90
N THR A 538 0.01 -2.63 2.18
CA THR A 538 -0.61 -1.45 2.82
C THR A 538 -1.09 -1.68 4.25
N GLN A 539 -0.96 -0.65 5.09
CA GLN A 539 -1.46 -0.56 6.47
C GLN A 539 -0.97 -1.61 7.50
N VAL A 540 -0.04 -2.52 7.14
CA VAL A 540 0.62 -3.39 8.12
C VAL A 540 1.51 -2.55 9.04
N LEU A 541 1.27 -2.59 10.35
CA LEU A 541 2.01 -1.82 11.37
C LEU A 541 2.10 -0.30 11.07
N GLU A 542 1.08 0.26 10.42
CA GLU A 542 1.00 1.66 9.98
C GLU A 542 1.18 2.68 11.11
N GLN A 543 0.49 2.46 12.24
CA GLN A 543 0.56 3.27 13.44
C GLN A 543 1.92 3.13 14.12
N LEU A 544 2.53 1.94 14.11
CA LEU A 544 3.90 1.78 14.59
C LEU A 544 4.85 2.60 13.74
N ALA A 545 4.87 2.41 12.41
CA ALA A 545 5.75 3.16 11.51
C ALA A 545 5.56 4.69 11.62
N LYS A 546 4.32 5.17 11.84
CA LYS A 546 3.99 6.61 11.93
C LYS A 546 4.12 7.23 13.32
N LYS A 547 3.88 6.49 14.40
CA LYS A 547 3.73 7.03 15.78
C LYS A 547 4.59 6.32 16.84
N GLY A 548 5.27 5.24 16.50
CA GLY A 548 6.16 4.50 17.40
C GLY A 548 5.47 3.46 18.28
N ASN A 549 4.15 3.27 18.13
CA ASN A 549 3.38 2.30 18.91
C ASN A 549 2.34 1.55 18.04
N PRO A 550 2.35 0.20 18.02
CA PRO A 550 1.34 -0.57 17.30
C PRO A 550 0.03 -0.65 18.10
N SER A 551 -1.09 -0.74 17.39
CA SER A 551 -2.36 -1.22 17.94
C SER A 551 -2.38 -2.75 18.03
N ARG A 552 -3.29 -3.31 18.84
CA ARG A 552 -3.48 -4.77 18.92
C ARG A 552 -3.93 -5.37 17.58
N ALA A 553 -4.76 -4.64 16.82
CA ALA A 553 -5.24 -5.07 15.51
C ALA A 553 -4.10 -5.22 14.50
N GLU A 554 -3.13 -4.31 14.49
CA GLU A 554 -1.97 -4.39 13.58
C GLU A 554 -1.01 -5.53 13.93
N ILE A 555 -0.90 -5.91 15.21
CA ILE A 555 -0.13 -7.10 15.60
C ILE A 555 -0.82 -8.38 15.08
N SER A 556 -2.16 -8.44 15.16
CA SER A 556 -2.93 -9.55 14.57
C SER A 556 -2.83 -9.58 13.04
N ASP A 557 -2.91 -8.43 12.37
CA ASP A 557 -2.74 -8.33 10.91
C ASP A 557 -1.34 -8.75 10.47
N ALA A 558 -0.29 -8.26 11.15
CA ALA A 558 1.09 -8.67 10.91
C ALA A 558 1.30 -10.18 11.14
N ALA A 559 0.63 -10.79 12.13
CA ALA A 559 0.68 -12.23 12.35
C ALA A 559 -0.05 -13.02 11.24
N MET A 560 -1.21 -12.55 10.78
CA MET A 560 -1.96 -13.15 9.66
C MET A 560 -1.20 -13.04 8.33
N SER A 561 -0.38 -12.00 8.16
CA SER A 561 0.39 -11.74 6.95
C SER A 561 1.50 -12.77 6.64
N GLU A 562 1.83 -13.68 7.57
CA GLU A 562 2.70 -14.86 7.33
C GLU A 562 2.22 -15.71 6.15
N ARG A 563 0.91 -15.70 5.89
CA ARG A 563 0.26 -16.43 4.79
C ARG A 563 0.65 -15.95 3.39
N ALA A 564 1.34 -14.82 3.29
CA ALA A 564 1.91 -14.29 2.06
C ALA A 564 3.43 -14.51 2.00
N GLU A 565 3.96 -14.53 0.78
CA GLU A 565 5.39 -14.66 0.53
C GLU A 565 6.19 -13.43 0.95
N CYS A 566 5.55 -12.27 0.97
CA CYS A 566 6.14 -10.99 1.37
C CYS A 566 5.10 -10.09 2.05
N VAL A 567 5.56 -9.21 2.93
CA VAL A 567 4.72 -8.26 3.66
C VAL A 567 5.30 -6.86 3.50
N MET A 568 4.48 -5.90 3.09
CA MET A 568 4.92 -4.53 2.80
C MET A 568 4.64 -3.57 3.97
N LEU A 569 5.69 -2.88 4.41
CA LEU A 569 5.62 -1.73 5.31
C LEU A 569 5.65 -0.41 4.53
N ASN A 570 4.82 0.54 4.98
CA ASN A 570 4.83 1.93 4.50
C ASN A 570 5.92 2.75 5.18
N LYS A 571 6.35 3.86 4.54
CA LYS A 571 7.34 4.78 5.11
C LYS A 571 6.81 5.53 6.33
N GLY A 572 7.68 5.74 7.33
CA GLY A 572 7.38 6.52 8.53
C GLY A 572 8.61 6.73 9.42
N PRO A 573 8.57 7.67 10.40
CA PRO A 573 9.70 7.98 11.27
C PRO A 573 10.19 6.81 12.14
N TYR A 574 9.34 5.82 12.42
CA TYR A 574 9.66 4.62 13.21
C TYR A 574 9.68 3.35 12.36
N ILE A 575 10.10 3.47 11.09
CA ILE A 575 10.17 2.34 10.16
C ILE A 575 11.20 1.28 10.58
N ASP A 576 12.27 1.70 11.26
CA ASP A 576 13.29 0.79 11.81
C ASP A 576 12.68 -0.14 12.88
N GLU A 577 11.87 0.41 13.79
CA GLU A 577 11.12 -0.34 14.79
C GLU A 577 10.05 -1.24 14.15
N ALA A 578 9.35 -0.75 13.12
CA ALA A 578 8.34 -1.54 12.41
C ALA A 578 8.94 -2.76 11.69
N VAL A 579 10.13 -2.62 11.07
CA VAL A 579 10.85 -3.76 10.46
C VAL A 579 11.25 -4.79 11.51
N VAL A 580 11.78 -4.35 12.66
CA VAL A 580 12.18 -5.25 13.75
C VAL A 580 10.98 -5.96 14.37
N ALA A 581 9.86 -5.24 14.58
CA ALA A 581 8.62 -5.82 15.09
C ALA A 581 8.05 -6.87 14.13
N LEU A 582 7.98 -6.56 12.82
CA LEU A 582 7.50 -7.50 11.81
C LEU A 582 8.39 -8.74 11.68
N ASP A 583 9.72 -8.57 11.67
CA ASP A 583 10.68 -9.69 11.63
C ASP A 583 10.50 -10.62 12.85
N ALA A 584 10.30 -10.04 14.04
CA ALA A 584 10.05 -10.80 15.27
C ALA A 584 8.69 -11.54 15.28
N ILE A 585 7.63 -10.92 14.74
CA ILE A 585 6.30 -11.54 14.60
C ILE A 585 6.36 -12.71 13.61
N LEU A 586 6.92 -12.49 12.42
CA LEU A 586 7.00 -13.50 11.36
C LEU A 586 7.86 -14.71 11.78
N ARG A 587 8.98 -14.50 12.50
CA ARG A 587 9.80 -15.59 13.06
C ARG A 587 9.03 -16.49 14.02
N ARG A 588 8.15 -15.91 14.85
CA ARG A 588 7.31 -16.65 15.80
C ARG A 588 6.21 -17.40 15.06
N MET A 589 5.51 -16.72 14.14
CA MET A 589 4.41 -17.32 13.38
C MET A 589 4.85 -18.47 12.48
N ALA A 590 6.05 -18.42 11.89
CA ALA A 590 6.58 -19.48 11.02
C ALA A 590 6.75 -20.87 11.69
N GLN A 591 6.58 -20.98 13.02
CA GLN A 591 6.55 -22.27 13.74
C GLN A 591 5.12 -22.80 13.97
N HIS A 592 4.12 -21.92 13.91
CA HIS A 592 2.71 -22.21 14.23
C HIS A 592 1.81 -22.21 13.00
N GLN A 593 2.23 -21.55 11.92
CA GLN A 593 1.49 -21.41 10.69
C GLN A 593 2.46 -21.55 9.50
N TYR A 594 1.95 -22.14 8.42
CA TYR A 594 2.52 -22.03 7.08
C TYR A 594 1.34 -21.97 6.12
N LYS A 595 1.10 -20.83 5.47
CA LYS A 595 -0.08 -20.63 4.61
C LYS A 595 -1.38 -20.89 5.40
N THR A 596 -2.33 -21.64 4.84
CA THR A 596 -3.55 -22.07 5.54
C THR A 596 -3.32 -23.23 6.51
N ASN A 597 -2.11 -23.81 6.57
CA ASN A 597 -1.80 -24.90 7.48
C ASN A 597 -1.37 -24.37 8.85
N THR A 598 -2.21 -24.56 9.86
CA THR A 598 -1.75 -24.54 11.25
C THR A 598 -0.80 -25.71 11.47
N LEU A 599 0.41 -25.38 11.89
CA LEU A 599 1.41 -26.32 12.37
C LEU A 599 1.18 -26.55 13.86
N LEU A 600 1.35 -27.78 14.33
CA LEU A 600 1.13 -28.17 15.72
C LEU A 600 2.49 -28.52 16.37
N PRO A 601 3.38 -27.54 16.64
CA PRO A 601 4.59 -27.80 17.40
C PRO A 601 4.23 -28.19 18.85
N PRO A 602 5.12 -28.88 19.58
CA PRO A 602 4.93 -29.18 20.99
C PRO A 602 4.61 -27.92 21.81
N LEU A 603 3.60 -28.01 22.68
CA LEU A 603 3.16 -26.88 23.48
C LEU A 603 4.13 -26.62 24.65
N GLY A 604 5.04 -25.65 24.48
CA GLY A 604 6.01 -25.26 25.50
C GLY A 604 5.49 -24.26 26.55
N SER A 605 4.31 -23.65 26.35
CA SER A 605 3.79 -22.59 27.24
C SER A 605 3.22 -23.09 28.56
N TRP A 606 3.00 -24.41 28.70
CA TRP A 606 2.46 -25.02 29.90
C TRP A 606 3.33 -26.21 30.30
N HIS A 607 3.92 -26.13 31.48
CA HIS A 607 4.53 -27.28 32.14
C HIS A 607 3.60 -27.71 33.28
N PRO A 608 3.27 -29.01 33.42
CA PRO A 608 2.64 -29.48 34.64
C PRO A 608 3.61 -29.23 35.80
N THR A 609 3.14 -28.48 36.80
CA THR A 609 3.85 -28.16 38.05
C THR A 609 3.92 -29.37 38.98
#